data_AF-A0A419K8Z7-F1
#
_entry.id   AF-A0A419K8Z7-F1
#
_cell.length_a   1.000
_cell.length_b   1.000
_cell.length_c   1.000
_cell.angle_alpha   90.00
_cell.angle_beta   90.00
_cell.angle_gamma   90.00
#
_symmetry.space_group_name_H-M   'P 1'
#
loop_
_entity.id
_entity.type
_entity.pdbx_description
1 polymer ?
#
loop_
_entity_poly.entity_id
_entity_poly.type
_entity_poly.pdbx_seq_one_letter_code
_entity_poly.pdbx_strand_id
1 'polypeptide(L)'
;MREAKLYLKNTVAIDRKVAFLLGRDLENPDLIVYFGDPDEVMRLIRRYVSLTGERVACRVSGIGAMCGELCAYPYMTNKPSLSVGCEGSRSRVFRKNEIAVSFPRDKASSIELDD
;
A
#
# COMPACT_ATOMS: atom_id res chain seq x y z
N MET A 1 7.42 -8.04 -20.84
CA MET A 1 6.06 -7.77 -21.39
C MET A 1 5.09 -8.92 -21.11
N ARG A 2 5.55 -10.17 -21.15
CA ARG A 2 4.73 -11.36 -20.87
C ARG A 2 4.24 -11.37 -19.42
N GLU A 3 5.13 -11.04 -18.49
CA GLU A 3 4.94 -11.00 -17.04
C GLU A 3 3.88 -9.96 -16.67
N ALA A 4 4.00 -8.75 -17.23
CA ALA A 4 3.02 -7.68 -17.04
C ALA A 4 1.62 -8.08 -17.56
N LYS A 5 1.53 -8.77 -18.70
CA LYS A 5 0.25 -9.29 -19.21
C LYS A 5 -0.33 -10.38 -18.30
N LEU A 6 0.50 -11.25 -17.73
CA LEU A 6 0.06 -12.28 -16.79
C LEU A 6 -0.43 -11.67 -15.48
N TYR A 7 0.28 -10.67 -14.96
CA TYR A 7 -0.15 -9.89 -13.80
C TYR A 7 -1.53 -9.29 -14.04
N LEU A 8 -1.69 -8.52 -15.13
CA LEU A 8 -2.94 -7.81 -15.43
C LEU A 8 -4.18 -8.70 -15.54
N LYS A 9 -4.04 -10.00 -15.87
CA LYS A 9 -5.18 -10.92 -15.96
C LYS A 9 -5.91 -11.13 -14.62
N ASN A 10 -5.19 -11.06 -13.50
CA ASN A 10 -5.72 -11.38 -12.17
C ASN A 10 -5.65 -10.20 -11.20
N THR A 11 -5.33 -9.01 -11.71
CA THR A 11 -5.13 -7.81 -10.89
C THR A 11 -6.43 -7.02 -10.75
N VAL A 12 -6.71 -6.59 -9.53
CA VAL A 12 -7.80 -5.65 -9.25
C VAL A 12 -7.46 -4.30 -9.88
N ALA A 13 -8.36 -3.77 -10.70
CA ALA A 13 -8.19 -2.50 -11.39
C ALA A 13 -9.19 -1.46 -10.89
N ILE A 14 -8.78 -0.19 -10.87
CA ILE A 14 -9.67 0.96 -10.64
C ILE A 14 -10.27 1.37 -11.99
N ASP A 15 -11.58 1.25 -12.13
CA ASP A 15 -12.31 1.48 -13.40
C ASP A 15 -12.45 2.98 -13.75
N ARG A 16 -12.40 3.87 -12.75
CA ARG A 16 -12.43 5.34 -12.94
C ARG A 16 -11.14 6.00 -12.46
N LYS A 17 -10.40 6.61 -13.38
CA LYS A 17 -9.24 7.46 -13.06
C LYS A 17 -9.70 8.89 -12.85
N VAL A 18 -9.69 9.34 -11.60
CA VAL A 18 -9.69 10.78 -11.28
C VAL A 18 -8.39 11.05 -10.55
N ALA A 19 -7.49 11.79 -11.19
CA ALA A 19 -6.20 12.18 -10.60
C ALA A 19 -6.28 13.66 -10.22
N PHE A 20 -6.19 13.95 -8.93
CA PHE A 20 -5.99 15.31 -8.43
C PHE A 20 -4.55 15.42 -7.95
N LEU A 21 -3.83 16.41 -8.46
CA LEU A 21 -2.52 16.80 -7.92
C LEU A 21 -2.79 17.78 -6.77
N LEU A 22 -2.83 17.30 -5.52
CA LEU A 22 -3.09 18.15 -4.36
C LEU A 22 -1.79 18.64 -3.74
N GLY A 23 -1.48 19.93 -3.95
CA GLY A 23 -0.57 20.70 -3.11
C GLY A 23 -1.32 21.29 -1.90
N ARG A 24 -2.03 20.45 -1.15
CA ARG A 24 -2.77 20.84 0.07
C ARG A 24 -2.68 19.75 1.11
N ASP A 25 -2.78 20.14 2.38
CA ASP A 25 -3.10 19.24 3.48
C ASP A 25 -4.30 18.38 3.08
N LEU A 26 -4.05 17.08 2.97
CA LEU A 26 -5.08 16.09 2.64
C LEU A 26 -5.92 15.89 3.89
N GLU A 27 -6.90 16.77 4.12
CA GLU A 27 -7.99 16.47 5.03
C GLU A 27 -8.67 15.22 4.50
N ASN A 28 -8.56 14.14 5.27
CA ASN A 28 -9.21 12.87 5.01
C ASN A 28 -8.63 12.13 3.76
N PRO A 29 -7.47 11.44 3.85
CA PRO A 29 -6.95 10.56 2.78
C PRO A 29 -7.59 9.15 2.76
N ASP A 30 -8.03 8.64 1.60
CA ASP A 30 -8.69 7.31 1.51
C ASP A 30 -7.74 6.14 1.83
N LEU A 31 -6.47 6.34 1.52
CA LEU A 31 -5.39 5.41 1.80
C LEU A 31 -4.21 6.15 2.40
N ILE A 32 -3.60 5.53 3.41
CA ILE A 32 -2.34 5.96 3.99
C ILE A 32 -1.28 4.93 3.59
N VAL A 33 -0.17 5.41 3.05
CA VAL A 33 0.96 4.57 2.65
C VAL A 33 2.18 4.97 3.47
N TYR A 34 2.67 4.04 4.28
CA TYR A 34 3.88 4.21 5.07
C TYR A 34 5.06 3.53 4.37
N PHE A 35 6.17 4.26 4.24
CA PHE A 35 7.45 3.76 3.75
C PHE A 35 8.42 3.71 4.92
N GLY A 36 9.04 2.56 5.14
CA GLY A 36 10.03 2.40 6.21
C GLY A 36 10.83 1.13 6.04
N ASP A 37 11.80 0.93 6.92
CA ASP A 37 12.56 -0.31 6.94
C ASP A 37 11.68 -1.50 7.38
N PRO A 38 12.13 -2.75 7.17
CA PRO A 38 11.35 -3.93 7.53
C PRO A 38 11.00 -4.01 9.02
N ASP A 39 11.82 -3.47 9.92
CA ASP A 39 11.55 -3.50 11.36
C ASP A 39 10.46 -2.51 11.74
N GLU A 40 10.47 -1.30 11.18
CA GLU A 40 9.41 -0.31 11.32
C GLU A 40 8.08 -0.85 10.82
N VAL A 41 8.06 -1.40 9.62
CA VAL A 41 6.84 -1.95 9.01
C VAL A 41 6.34 -3.19 9.78
N MET A 42 7.25 -4.03 10.28
CA MET A 42 6.90 -5.16 11.15
C MET A 42 6.24 -4.70 12.45
N ARG A 43 6.74 -3.63 13.09
CA ARG A 43 6.11 -3.03 14.28
C ARG A 43 4.69 -2.53 13.98
N LEU A 44 4.49 -1.84 12.86
CA LEU A 44 3.16 -1.38 12.43
C LEU A 44 2.19 -2.53 12.18
N ILE A 45 2.62 -3.58 11.46
CA ILE A 45 1.81 -4.77 11.22
C ILE A 45 1.46 -5.46 12.54
N ARG A 46 2.43 -5.62 13.45
CA ARG A 46 2.19 -6.22 14.77
C ARG A 46 1.17 -5.41 15.57
N ARG A 47 1.26 -4.08 15.52
CA ARG A 47 0.30 -3.18 16.18
C ARG A 47 -1.10 -3.39 15.59
N TYR A 48 -1.25 -3.37 14.26
CA TYR A 48 -2.53 -3.66 13.59
C TYR A 48 -3.13 -4.98 14.03
N VAL A 49 -2.35 -6.07 14.00
CA VAL A 49 -2.82 -7.41 14.40
C VAL A 49 -3.22 -7.42 15.86
N SER A 50 -2.46 -6.73 16.74
CA SER A 50 -2.77 -6.70 18.18
C SER A 50 -4.09 -6.00 18.50
N LEU A 51 -4.51 -5.05 17.67
CA LEU A 51 -5.72 -4.26 17.88
C LEU A 51 -6.95 -4.88 17.21
N THR A 52 -6.76 -5.49 16.04
CA THR A 52 -7.86 -5.97 15.20
C THR A 52 -8.03 -7.48 15.22
N GLY A 53 -6.99 -8.23 15.59
CA GLY A 53 -6.91 -9.68 15.42
C GLY A 53 -6.74 -10.12 13.96
N GLU A 54 -6.72 -9.20 13.00
CA GLU A 54 -6.64 -9.50 11.58
C GLU A 54 -5.19 -9.50 11.09
N ARG A 55 -4.83 -10.48 10.26
CA ARG A 55 -3.52 -10.50 9.59
C ARG A 55 -3.55 -9.64 8.33
N VAL A 56 -2.45 -8.94 8.08
CA VAL A 56 -2.22 -8.26 6.79
C VAL A 56 -1.90 -9.32 5.73
N ALA A 57 -2.85 -9.56 4.83
CA ALA A 57 -2.70 -10.50 3.71
C ALA A 57 -2.31 -9.73 2.45
N CYS A 58 -1.04 -9.82 2.05
CA CYS A 58 -0.50 -9.09 0.91
C CYS A 58 -0.46 -9.93 -0.38
N ARG A 59 -0.72 -9.29 -1.53
CA ARG A 59 -0.56 -9.88 -2.87
C ARG A 59 0.65 -9.25 -3.55
N VAL A 60 1.82 -9.85 -3.35
CA VAL A 60 3.08 -9.32 -3.88
C VAL A 60 3.42 -10.01 -5.20
N SER A 61 3.70 -9.21 -6.22
CA SER A 61 4.07 -9.65 -7.57
C SER A 61 5.38 -9.01 -8.07
N GLY A 62 5.83 -7.91 -7.44
CA GLY A 62 6.98 -7.14 -7.91
C GLY A 62 6.69 -6.30 -9.15
N ILE A 63 5.44 -6.26 -9.62
CA ILE A 63 4.95 -5.41 -10.72
C ILE A 63 3.72 -4.65 -10.20
N GLY A 64 3.59 -3.38 -10.58
CA GLY A 64 2.46 -2.57 -10.09
C GLY A 64 2.46 -2.42 -8.57
N ALA A 65 3.63 -2.35 -7.93
CA ALA A 65 3.77 -2.22 -6.49
C ALA A 65 2.98 -1.02 -5.93
N MET A 66 3.31 0.19 -6.35
CA MET A 66 2.60 1.38 -5.86
C MET A 66 1.14 1.40 -6.34
N CYS A 67 0.90 1.28 -7.65
CA CYS A 67 -0.43 1.48 -8.21
C CYS A 67 -1.41 0.32 -7.91
N GLY A 68 -0.92 -0.91 -7.88
CA GLY A 68 -1.72 -2.12 -7.67
C GLY A 68 -1.69 -2.59 -6.22
N GLU A 69 -0.50 -2.88 -5.70
CA GLU A 69 -0.35 -3.52 -4.38
C GLU A 69 -0.65 -2.57 -3.22
N LEU A 70 -0.26 -1.29 -3.33
CA LEU A 70 -0.43 -0.27 -2.27
C LEU A 70 -1.62 0.67 -2.48
N CYS A 71 -2.13 0.81 -3.70
CA CYS A 71 -3.27 1.69 -4.00
C CYS A 71 -4.52 0.91 -4.41
N ALA A 72 -4.55 0.29 -5.59
CA ALA A 72 -5.77 -0.31 -6.11
C ALA A 72 -6.33 -1.44 -5.24
N TYR A 73 -5.49 -2.36 -4.78
CA TYR A 73 -5.94 -3.47 -3.95
C TYR A 73 -6.51 -3.00 -2.60
N PRO A 74 -5.82 -2.17 -1.80
CA PRO A 74 -6.36 -1.66 -0.56
C PRO A 74 -7.63 -0.84 -0.73
N TYR A 75 -7.67 0.05 -1.73
CA TYR A 75 -8.82 0.90 -2.00
C TYR A 75 -10.06 0.09 -2.36
N MET A 76 -9.92 -0.90 -3.24
CA MET A 76 -11.05 -1.67 -3.75
C MET A 76 -11.51 -2.78 -2.80
N THR A 77 -10.63 -3.27 -1.92
CA THR A 77 -10.95 -4.40 -1.02
C THR A 77 -11.13 -4.00 0.43
N ASN A 78 -10.85 -2.75 0.78
CA ASN A 78 -10.82 -2.23 2.15
C ASN A 78 -9.96 -3.08 3.10
N LYS A 79 -8.83 -3.58 2.58
CA LYS A 79 -7.86 -4.41 3.33
C LYS A 79 -6.46 -3.81 3.24
N PRO A 80 -5.67 -3.85 4.33
CA PRO A 80 -4.28 -3.41 4.26
C PRO A 80 -3.46 -4.31 3.35
N SER A 81 -2.36 -3.76 2.84
CA SER A 81 -1.45 -4.48 1.95
C SER A 81 -0.01 -4.01 2.13
N LEU A 82 0.92 -4.89 1.83
CA LEU A 82 2.36 -4.64 1.90
C LEU A 82 2.97 -4.84 0.51
N SER A 83 3.98 -4.05 0.19
CA SER A 83 4.74 -4.16 -1.04
C SER A 83 6.23 -4.02 -0.79
N VAL A 84 6.99 -4.81 -1.55
CA VAL A 84 8.45 -4.70 -1.64
C VAL A 84 8.89 -3.76 -2.77
N GLY A 85 7.97 -3.08 -3.45
CA GLY A 85 8.29 -2.22 -4.59
C GLY A 85 8.46 -2.99 -5.90
N CYS A 86 8.31 -2.28 -7.02
CA CYS A 86 8.63 -2.74 -8.37
C CYS A 86 9.76 -1.89 -8.93
N GLU A 87 10.37 -2.28 -10.05
CA GLU A 87 11.46 -1.53 -10.69
C GLU A 87 11.15 -0.02 -10.83
N GLY A 88 9.92 0.31 -11.28
CA GLY A 88 9.48 1.69 -11.46
C GLY A 88 9.30 2.47 -10.15
N SER A 89 8.84 1.83 -9.07
CA SER A 89 8.66 2.53 -7.78
C SER A 89 9.96 2.56 -6.98
N ARG A 90 10.80 1.52 -7.06
CA ARG A 90 12.11 1.42 -6.42
C ARG A 90 13.09 2.47 -6.93
N SER A 91 13.03 2.80 -8.22
CA SER A 91 13.89 3.81 -8.82
C SER A 91 13.47 5.26 -8.54
N ARG A 92 12.26 5.49 -8.02
CA ARG A 92 11.67 6.84 -7.93
C ARG A 92 11.19 7.25 -6.53
N VAL A 93 10.73 6.31 -5.72
CA VAL A 93 10.02 6.62 -4.46
C VAL A 93 10.60 5.88 -3.27
N PHE A 94 10.94 4.59 -3.40
CA PHE A 94 11.50 3.83 -2.28
C PHE A 94 12.99 4.12 -2.09
N ARG A 95 13.44 4.19 -0.84
CA ARG A 95 14.87 4.09 -0.51
C ARG A 95 15.34 2.64 -0.54
N LYS A 96 16.66 2.44 -0.53
CA LYS A 96 17.33 1.14 -0.72
C LYS A 96 16.78 0.03 0.18
N ASN A 97 16.55 0.33 1.46
CA ASN A 97 16.12 -0.66 2.44
C ASN A 97 14.65 -0.51 2.84
N GLU A 98 13.86 0.29 2.11
CA GLU A 98 12.46 0.46 2.44
C GLU A 98 11.59 -0.65 1.85
N ILE A 99 10.56 -1.00 2.61
CA ILE A 99 9.34 -1.62 2.13
C ILE A 99 8.19 -0.66 2.47
N ALA A 100 6.99 -0.96 1.96
CA ALA A 100 5.85 -0.11 2.23
C ALA A 100 4.64 -0.93 2.65
N VAL A 101 3.83 -0.34 3.51
CA VAL A 101 2.53 -0.86 3.92
C VAL A 101 1.47 0.21 3.70
N SER A 102 0.29 -0.23 3.33
CA SER A 102 -0.85 0.61 3.02
C SER A 102 -2.03 0.21 3.88
N PHE A 103 -2.73 1.20 4.42
CA PHE A 103 -3.92 1.03 5.23
C PHE A 103 -5.05 1.90 4.67
N PRO A 104 -6.24 1.32 4.45
CA PRO A 104 -7.48 2.10 4.33
C PRO A 104 -7.70 2.98 5.56
N ARG A 105 -8.29 4.16 5.36
CA ARG A 105 -8.51 5.15 6.43
C ARG A 105 -9.09 4.53 7.71
N ASP A 106 -10.17 3.77 7.57
CA ASP A 106 -10.90 3.15 8.68
C ASP A 106 -10.04 2.14 9.46
N LYS A 107 -9.00 1.59 8.81
CA LYS A 107 -8.01 0.71 9.43
C LYS A 107 -6.82 1.48 10.00
N ALA A 108 -6.46 2.60 9.37
CA ALA A 108 -5.37 3.44 9.82
C ALA A 108 -5.71 4.18 11.12
N SER A 109 -6.96 4.63 11.32
CA SER A 109 -7.38 5.25 12.60
C SER A 109 -7.21 4.33 13.81
N SER A 110 -7.19 3.01 13.59
CA SER A 110 -6.92 2.04 14.66
C SER A 110 -5.44 2.03 15.04
N ILE A 111 -4.55 2.32 14.09
CA ILE A 111 -3.11 2.36 14.27
C ILE A 111 -2.76 3.83 14.42
N GLU A 112 -2.87 4.41 15.62
CA GLU A 112 -2.29 5.74 15.86
C GLU A 112 -0.84 5.71 15.34
N LEU A 113 -0.61 6.40 14.23
CA LEU A 113 0.70 6.66 13.70
C LEU A 113 1.13 7.89 14.49
N ASP A 114 2.00 7.70 15.49
CA ASP A 114 2.54 8.81 16.26
C ASP A 114 3.06 9.87 15.28
N ASP A 115 2.49 11.10 15.34
CA ASP A 115 2.86 12.25 14.51
C ASP A 115 4.34 12.65 14.68
#